data_AF-A0A7K4I580-F1
#
_entry.id   AF-A0A7K4I580-F1
#
_cell.length_a   1.000
_cell.length_b   1.000
_cell.length_c   1.000
_cell.angle_alpha   90.00
_cell.angle_beta   90.00
_cell.angle_gamma   90.00
#
_symmetry.space_group_name_H-M   'P 1'
#
loop_
_entity.id
_entity.type
_entity.pdbx_description
1 polymer ?
#
loop_
_entity_poly.entity_id
_entity_poly.type
_entity_poly.pdbx_seq_one_letter_code
_entity_poly.pdbx_strand_id
1 'polypeptide(L)'
;MSRLDVSDAFVAGLSLAMGLSMGQYMIQLMKPLEKPVKQVIICLKCGNRNPSENKFCGICGHALYPPSPIRCPQCGNAMPSNIRFCRRCGFPLKKKERIRKKRS
;
A
#
# COMPACT_ATOMS: atom_id res chain seq x y z
N MET A 1 33.04 42.25 39.58
CA MET A 1 32.13 41.11 39.70
C MET A 1 30.74 41.59 39.31
N SER A 2 30.36 41.38 38.05
CA SER A 2 29.05 41.77 37.51
C SER A 2 27.95 41.01 38.22
N ARG A 3 26.96 41.74 38.75
CA ARG A 3 25.74 41.15 39.33
C ARG A 3 24.97 40.50 38.19
N LEU A 4 24.73 39.20 38.29
CA LEU A 4 23.80 38.51 37.42
C LEU A 4 22.39 38.85 37.92
N ASP A 5 21.68 39.67 37.15
CA ASP A 5 20.32 40.06 37.49
C ASP A 5 19.36 38.93 37.15
N VAL A 6 18.38 38.71 38.05
CA VAL A 6 17.36 37.66 37.90
C VAL A 6 16.61 37.78 36.57
N SER A 7 16.52 38.98 36.01
CA SER A 7 15.95 39.25 34.68
C SER A 7 16.67 38.54 33.54
N ASP A 8 18.00 38.43 33.58
CA ASP A 8 18.78 37.79 32.52
C ASP A 8 18.58 36.27 32.52
N ALA A 9 18.39 35.68 33.71
CA ALA A 9 18.02 34.28 33.85
C ALA A 9 16.62 33.99 33.30
N PHE A 10 15.66 34.91 33.47
CA PHE A 10 14.33 34.80 32.88
C PHE A 10 14.35 34.92 31.34
N VAL A 11 15.12 35.86 30.79
CA VAL A 11 15.26 36.05 29.33
C VAL A 11 15.92 34.82 28.68
N ALA A 12 16.93 34.25 29.31
CA ALA A 12 17.53 32.99 28.87
C ALA A 12 16.54 31.80 28.96
N GLY A 13 15.73 31.72 30.01
CA GLY A 13 14.73 30.67 30.18
C GLY A 13 13.62 30.69 29.10
N LEU A 14 13.11 31.88 28.77
CA LEU A 14 12.07 32.04 27.75
C LEU A 14 12.57 31.74 26.34
N SER A 15 13.79 32.18 26.00
CA SER A 15 14.38 31.92 24.68
C SER A 15 14.63 30.42 24.43
N LEU A 16 15.11 29.69 25.43
CA LEU A 16 15.28 28.23 25.36
C LEU A 16 13.94 27.50 25.21
N ALA A 17 12.90 27.90 25.96
CA ALA A 17 11.57 27.29 25.88
C ALA A 17 10.92 27.45 24.50
N MET A 18 11.05 28.64 23.89
CA MET A 18 10.57 28.90 22.53
C MET A 18 11.37 28.10 21.48
N GLY A 19 12.69 28.00 21.63
CA GLY A 19 13.54 27.20 20.74
C GLY A 19 13.19 25.71 20.74
N LEU A 20 12.97 25.13 21.92
CA LEU A 20 12.60 23.70 22.06
C LEU A 20 11.20 23.41 21.51
N SER A 21 10.23 24.28 21.76
CA SER A 21 8.85 24.10 21.27
C SER A 21 8.75 24.22 19.74
N MET A 22 9.45 25.19 19.13
CA MET A 22 9.51 25.31 17.68
C MET A 22 10.29 24.14 17.05
N GLY A 23 11.38 23.69 17.68
CA GLY A 23 12.15 22.53 17.23
C GLY A 23 11.33 21.24 17.24
N GLN A 24 10.55 20.99 18.30
CA GLN A 24 9.65 19.84 18.36
C GLN A 24 8.56 19.88 17.29
N TYR A 25 8.00 21.07 17.01
CA TYR A 25 7.00 21.24 15.96
C TYR A 25 7.55 20.88 14.57
N MET A 26 8.80 21.25 14.27
CA MET A 26 9.47 20.89 13.02
C MET A 26 9.74 19.38 12.91
N ILE A 27 10.13 18.72 14.00
CA ILE A 27 10.32 17.25 14.03
C ILE A 27 8.99 16.53 13.81
N GLN A 28 7.88 17.04 14.37
CA GLN A 28 6.55 16.46 14.22
C GLN A 28 6.09 16.47 12.75
N LEU A 29 6.38 17.51 11.99
CA LEU A 29 6.05 17.63 10.57
C LEU A 29 6.92 16.75 9.65
N MET A 30 8.08 16.28 10.13
CA MET A 30 8.96 15.37 9.38
C MET A 30 8.69 13.88 9.63
N LYS A 31 7.69 13.51 10.45
CA LYS A 31 7.40 12.09 10.66
C LYS A 31 7.00 11.41 9.34
N PRO A 32 7.79 10.42 8.87
CA PRO A 32 7.43 9.68 7.67
C PRO A 32 6.13 8.92 7.94
N LEU A 33 5.22 8.93 6.96
CA LEU A 33 4.02 8.10 6.94
C LEU A 33 4.42 6.64 6.74
N GLU A 34 4.89 6.00 7.82
CA GLU A 34 5.14 4.57 7.85
C GLU A 34 3.79 3.85 7.79
N LYS A 35 3.40 3.41 6.58
CA LYS A 35 2.26 2.49 6.42
C LYS A 35 2.69 1.14 7.00
N PRO A 36 2.08 0.66 8.10
CA PRO A 36 2.45 -0.63 8.65
C PRO A 36 1.99 -1.71 7.67
N VAL A 37 2.93 -2.40 7.03
CA VAL A 37 2.66 -3.59 6.22
C VAL A 37 2.28 -4.71 7.19
N LYS A 38 1.00 -4.78 7.56
CA LYS A 38 0.52 -5.68 8.62
C LYS A 38 0.52 -7.15 8.24
N GLN A 39 0.67 -7.49 6.95
CA GLN A 39 0.53 -8.87 6.48
C GLN A 39 1.57 -9.22 5.41
N VAL A 40 2.19 -10.38 5.59
CA VAL A 40 3.24 -10.92 4.72
C VAL A 40 2.76 -12.26 4.18
N ILE A 41 2.95 -12.48 2.88
CA ILE A 41 2.65 -13.73 2.19
C ILE A 41 3.94 -14.39 1.69
N ILE A 42 4.03 -15.71 1.85
CA ILE A 42 5.18 -16.49 1.40
C ILE A 42 4.90 -17.01 -0.01
N CYS A 43 5.82 -16.80 -0.94
CA CYS A 43 5.73 -17.34 -2.28
C CYS A 43 5.92 -18.87 -2.26
N LEU A 44 4.91 -19.62 -2.70
CA LEU A 44 4.97 -21.09 -2.75
C LEU A 44 5.99 -21.64 -3.78
N LYS A 45 6.47 -20.80 -4.71
CA LYS A 45 7.46 -21.22 -5.72
C LYS A 45 8.91 -21.01 -5.32
N CYS A 46 9.24 -19.91 -4.63
CA CYS A 46 10.63 -19.57 -4.30
C CYS A 46 10.87 -19.33 -2.80
N GLY A 47 9.83 -19.40 -1.96
CA GLY A 47 9.94 -19.16 -0.52
C GLY A 47 10.08 -17.70 -0.10
N ASN A 48 10.12 -16.75 -1.03
CA ASN A 48 10.31 -15.35 -0.68
C ASN A 48 9.12 -14.77 0.12
N ARG A 49 9.42 -13.89 1.08
CA ARG A 49 8.44 -13.11 1.83
C ARG A 49 8.07 -11.87 1.04
N ASN A 50 6.80 -11.69 0.75
CA ASN A 50 6.28 -10.54 0.01
C ASN A 50 5.20 -9.84 0.85
N PRO A 51 5.05 -8.51 0.75
CA PRO A 51 3.91 -7.82 1.35
C PRO A 51 2.61 -8.35 0.74
N SER A 52 1.55 -8.49 1.53
CA SER A 52 0.26 -8.99 1.05
C SER A 52 -0.38 -8.11 -0.04
N GLU A 53 0.03 -6.84 -0.13
CA GLU A 53 -0.44 -5.93 -1.19
C GLU A 53 0.07 -6.33 -2.59
N ASN A 54 1.16 -7.12 -2.67
CA ASN A 54 1.73 -7.53 -3.95
C ASN A 54 0.92 -8.65 -4.61
N LYS A 55 0.57 -8.47 -5.89
CA LYS A 55 -0.10 -9.50 -6.71
C LYS A 55 0.86 -10.60 -7.18
N PHE A 56 2.12 -10.24 -7.38
CA PHE A 56 3.18 -11.11 -7.88
C PHE A 56 4.39 -11.07 -6.95
N CYS A 57 5.17 -12.14 -6.94
CA CYS A 57 6.41 -12.20 -6.17
C CYS A 57 7.46 -11.28 -6.78
N GLY A 58 8.09 -10.45 -5.95
CA GLY A 58 9.14 -9.52 -6.39
C GLY A 58 10.45 -10.19 -6.84
N ILE A 59 10.64 -11.49 -6.53
CA ILE A 59 11.86 -12.24 -6.89
C ILE A 59 11.62 -13.12 -8.12
N CYS A 60 10.59 -13.98 -8.09
CA CYS A 60 10.37 -14.97 -9.15
C CYS A 60 9.23 -14.62 -10.12
N GLY A 61 8.49 -13.54 -9.88
CA GLY A 61 7.36 -13.12 -10.72
C GLY A 61 6.11 -14.00 -10.62
N HIS A 62 6.10 -15.06 -9.79
CA HIS A 62 4.93 -15.92 -9.66
C HIS A 62 3.76 -15.21 -8.97
N ALA A 63 2.53 -15.51 -9.38
CA ALA A 63 1.33 -14.98 -8.73
C ALA A 63 1.27 -15.46 -7.28
N LEU A 64 1.07 -14.53 -6.34
CA LEU A 64 0.99 -14.84 -4.91
C LEU A 64 -0.42 -15.29 -4.51
N TYR A 65 -1.44 -14.82 -5.25
CA TYR A 65 -2.83 -15.16 -5.02
C TYR A 65 -3.33 -16.12 -6.10
N PRO A 66 -4.09 -17.16 -5.73
CA PRO A 66 -4.81 -17.95 -6.71
C PRO A 66 -5.81 -17.05 -7.44
N PRO A 67 -6.03 -17.27 -8.76
CA PRO A 67 -7.05 -16.54 -9.50
C PRO A 67 -8.42 -16.70 -8.84
N SER A 68 -9.11 -15.59 -8.59
CA SER A 68 -10.45 -15.62 -8.01
C SER A 68 -11.40 -16.42 -8.92
N PRO A 69 -12.25 -17.30 -8.37
CA PRO A 69 -13.24 -18.01 -9.15
C PRO A 69 -14.27 -17.02 -9.71
N ILE A 70 -14.62 -17.18 -10.98
CA ILE A 70 -15.68 -16.43 -11.64
C ILE A 70 -16.98 -17.21 -11.57
N ARG A 71 -18.10 -16.50 -11.35
CA ARG A 71 -19.44 -17.08 -11.42
C ARG A 71 -20.07 -16.75 -12.76
N CYS A 72 -20.73 -17.73 -13.38
CA CYS A 72 -21.47 -17.48 -14.60
C CYS A 72 -22.70 -16.60 -14.32
N PRO A 73 -22.92 -15.49 -15.03
CA PRO A 73 -24.09 -14.63 -14.81
C PRO A 73 -25.40 -15.27 -15.27
N GLN A 74 -25.35 -16.27 -16.15
CA GLN A 74 -26.55 -16.93 -16.67
C GLN A 74 -26.98 -18.13 -15.82
N CYS A 75 -26.04 -18.98 -15.38
CA CYS A 75 -26.36 -20.22 -14.65
C CYS A 75 -25.84 -20.28 -13.21
N GLY A 76 -25.11 -19.25 -12.74
CA GLY A 76 -24.57 -19.18 -11.39
C GLY A 76 -23.37 -20.07 -11.08
N ASN A 77 -22.97 -20.95 -12.00
CA ASN A 77 -21.90 -21.92 -11.75
C ASN A 77 -20.53 -21.25 -11.53
N ALA A 78 -19.82 -21.64 -10.48
CA ALA A 78 -18.47 -21.16 -10.17
C ALA A 78 -17.40 -21.92 -10.97
N MET A 79 -16.44 -21.19 -11.54
CA MET A 79 -15.39 -21.72 -12.41
C MET A 79 -14.10 -20.91 -12.25
N PRO A 80 -12.92 -21.44 -12.62
CA PRO A 80 -11.66 -20.68 -12.55
C PRO A 80 -11.65 -19.49 -13.52
N SER A 81 -11.02 -18.37 -13.19
CA SER A 81 -11.02 -17.16 -14.06
C SER A 81 -10.34 -17.30 -15.44
N ASN A 82 -9.68 -18.43 -15.70
CA ASN A 82 -8.96 -18.65 -16.96
C ASN A 82 -9.87 -19.13 -18.12
N ILE A 83 -11.11 -19.56 -17.85
CA ILE A 83 -12.00 -20.04 -18.92
C ILE A 83 -12.63 -18.88 -19.71
N ARG A 84 -12.93 -19.11 -21.00
CA ARG A 84 -13.57 -18.13 -21.88
C ARG A 84 -15.09 -18.29 -21.96
N PHE A 85 -15.57 -19.52 -21.81
CA PHE A 85 -16.98 -19.89 -21.90
C PHE A 85 -17.36 -20.75 -20.70
N CYS A 86 -18.60 -20.61 -20.23
CA CYS A 86 -19.14 -21.44 -19.17
C CYS A 86 -19.21 -22.91 -19.63
N ARG A 87 -18.57 -23.82 -18.88
CA ARG A 87 -18.60 -25.26 -19.17
C ARG A 87 -19.95 -25.93 -18.91
N ARG A 88 -20.89 -25.22 -18.29
CA ARG A 88 -22.23 -25.73 -17.95
C ARG A 88 -23.32 -25.23 -18.91
N CYS A 89 -23.32 -23.94 -19.25
CA CYS A 89 -24.36 -23.34 -20.10
C CYS A 89 -23.84 -22.70 -21.40
N GLY A 90 -22.54 -22.70 -21.65
CA GLY A 90 -21.94 -22.12 -22.86
C GLY A 90 -21.79 -20.59 -22.88
N PHE A 91 -22.29 -19.87 -21.87
CA PHE A 91 -22.24 -18.40 -21.82
C PHE A 91 -20.80 -17.85 -21.91
N PRO A 92 -20.53 -16.82 -22.74
CA PRO A 92 -19.22 -16.20 -22.86
C PRO A 92 -18.87 -15.33 -21.63
N LEU A 93 -17.77 -15.64 -20.95
CA LEU A 93 -17.38 -14.99 -19.68
C LEU A 93 -16.36 -13.85 -19.85
N LYS A 94 -15.65 -13.78 -20.98
CA LYS A 94 -14.73 -12.67 -21.30
C LYS A 94 -15.29 -11.83 -22.44
N LYS A 95 -15.75 -10.60 -22.17
CA LYS A 95 -15.96 -9.61 -23.23
C LYS A 95 -14.59 -9.19 -23.77
N LYS A 96 -14.37 -9.33 -25.07
CA LYS A 96 -13.21 -8.70 -25.73
C LYS A 96 -13.40 -7.19 -25.59
N GLU A 97 -12.64 -6.55 -24.73
CA GLU A 97 -12.53 -5.11 -24.70
C GLU A 97 -11.87 -4.69 -26.02
N ARG A 98 -12.70 -4.38 -27.02
CA ARG A 98 -12.24 -3.84 -28.29
C ARG A 98 -11.73 -2.43 -27.98
N ILE A 99 -10.45 -2.31 -27.70
CA ILE A 99 -9.75 -1.02 -27.70
C ILE A 99 -9.91 -0.45 -29.11
N ARG A 100 -10.91 0.42 -29.31
CA ARG A 100 -11.07 1.22 -30.50
C ARG A 100 -9.90 2.22 -30.52
N LYS A 101 -8.75 1.82 -31.06
CA LYS A 101 -7.74 2.77 -31.49
C LYS A 101 -8.37 3.60 -32.62
N LYS A 102 -8.87 4.80 -32.30
CA LYS A 102 -9.00 5.88 -33.28
C LYS A 102 -7.59 6.15 -33.78
N ARG A 103 -7.24 5.67 -34.97
CA ARG A 103 -6.11 6.21 -35.74
C ARG A 103 -6.52 7.64 -36.09
N SER A 104 -5.75 8.60 -35.60
CA SER A 104 -5.76 9.98 -36.07
C SER A 104 -4.68 10.14 -37.14
#